data_AF-A0A5B6ZX15-F1
#
_entry.id   AF-A0A5B6ZX15-F1
#
_cell.length_a   1.000
_cell.length_b   1.000
_cell.length_c   1.000
_cell.angle_alpha   90.00
_cell.angle_beta   90.00
_cell.angle_gamma   90.00
#
_symmetry.space_group_name_H-M   'P 1'
#
loop_
_entity.id
_entity.type
_entity.pdbx_description
1 polymer ?
#
loop_
_entity_poly.entity_id
_entity_poly.type
_entity_poly.pdbx_seq_one_letter_code
_entity_poly.pdbx_strand_id
1 'polypeptide(L)'
;MSDCIEPSTPSTSSTSTREALYIHTRREPFEHGLIPIPKLIFTDGTQTLGPIKDKLVQQSTQSPTHRVDSLAISETLQISPDHARLVVDTLASVLHSDSDPLVSAKSTEIDSVGVDVYDLILFLYIQSYKRLLPRTHKDSAAVADVWPSTSAFDGYLSALSPLQLVRSNSRRFMPSQVDEEAHQLSYLQKHLGNILFLLSDSGEGEGEGEWEGEGEESLVLTMEKFEHLEFLIYFGEKGSERIPLSQAAPFFANSDPDMPAVPVPAAQVHDWILQNIASALEHVSERVSAKEIGPPSASDQDVPMADACTSSIKASTSASGPTFIEGISKSSYLKQASDFKGSSVKVINCHDSVIYILAPLRYATIYGCSDATIVLGAVGKAVRVEHCERVHVITAAKRICIANCRECVFFLGVNQRPLIVGDNHKLQVAPYNSFYSQLEEHMTQVGIEATMNRWDEAIALGVVDPHDSLSHPAGVSDVQAESATRLDPDQFTNFLIPNWFGGESCGSTKDNPFPLPDVYMASQQRNHSNLGEIKQILRETQLEESRKRELSSVLHVYFKDWLYASGNVRQLYCLQGD
;
A
#
# COMPACT_ATOMS: atom_id res chain seq x y z
N MET A 1 44.79 -33.11 61.10
CA MET A 1 45.31 -33.74 59.88
C MET A 1 44.13 -33.99 58.96
N SER A 2 44.01 -33.46 57.77
CA SER A 2 44.37 -32.17 57.18
C SER A 2 43.46 -32.04 55.96
N ASP A 3 42.99 -30.82 55.76
CA ASP A 3 42.15 -30.25 54.69
C ASP A 3 42.27 -30.84 53.27
N CYS A 4 41.14 -30.88 52.56
CA CYS A 4 40.91 -30.07 51.34
C CYS A 4 39.43 -30.12 50.94
N ILE A 5 38.72 -29.00 51.09
CA ILE A 5 37.42 -28.71 50.49
C ILE A 5 37.72 -27.88 49.23
N GLU A 6 37.47 -28.45 48.05
CA GLU A 6 37.55 -27.71 46.78
C GLU A 6 36.33 -26.79 46.59
N PRO A 7 36.50 -25.62 45.95
CA PRO A 7 35.45 -24.63 45.80
C PRO A 7 34.49 -25.00 44.65
N SER A 8 33.19 -24.97 44.94
CA SER A 8 32.12 -25.04 43.94
C SER A 8 32.10 -23.76 43.08
N THR A 9 32.45 -23.90 41.81
CA THR A 9 32.18 -22.89 40.76
C THR A 9 30.68 -22.84 40.46
N PRO A 10 30.04 -21.66 40.41
CA PRO A 10 28.66 -21.55 39.97
C PRO A 10 28.59 -21.71 38.45
N SER A 11 27.96 -22.79 38.01
CA SER A 11 27.55 -23.00 36.61
C SER A 11 26.48 -21.96 36.23
N THR A 12 26.89 -20.85 35.64
CA THR A 12 26.00 -19.93 34.93
C THR A 12 25.92 -20.36 33.48
N SER A 13 25.20 -21.45 33.21
CA SER A 13 24.63 -21.68 31.89
C SER A 13 23.29 -20.93 31.81
N SER A 14 23.37 -19.61 31.67
CA SER A 14 22.24 -18.84 31.12
C SER A 14 22.29 -19.01 29.61
N THR A 15 21.79 -20.13 29.10
CA THR A 15 21.36 -20.22 27.70
C THR A 15 20.16 -19.30 27.55
N SER A 16 20.43 -18.02 27.32
CA SER A 16 19.45 -17.16 26.66
C SER A 16 19.23 -17.79 25.28
N THR A 17 18.07 -18.38 25.06
CA THR A 17 17.59 -18.71 23.72
C THR A 17 17.45 -17.39 22.99
N ARG A 18 18.51 -16.94 22.32
CA ARG A 18 18.45 -15.80 21.41
C ARG A 18 17.57 -16.27 20.26
N GLU A 19 16.32 -15.83 20.24
CA GLU A 19 15.37 -16.16 19.18
C GLU A 19 15.98 -15.78 17.83
N ALA A 20 15.82 -16.67 16.83
CA ALA A 20 16.48 -16.52 15.55
C ALA A 20 15.97 -15.25 14.83
N LEU A 21 16.90 -14.36 14.49
CA LEU A 21 16.64 -13.17 13.68
C LEU A 21 16.57 -13.60 12.22
N TYR A 22 15.43 -13.35 11.57
CA TYR A 22 15.24 -13.66 10.16
C TYR A 22 15.26 -12.39 9.32
N ILE A 23 15.74 -12.53 8.09
CA ILE A 23 15.62 -11.51 7.06
C ILE A 23 14.19 -11.48 6.53
N HIS A 24 13.66 -10.28 6.36
CA HIS A 24 12.34 -10.01 5.81
C HIS A 24 12.44 -9.02 4.66
N THR A 25 11.52 -9.10 3.70
CA THR A 25 11.41 -8.11 2.63
C THR A 25 10.52 -6.95 3.05
N ARG A 26 10.95 -5.73 2.73
CA ARG A 26 10.07 -4.57 2.76
C ARG A 26 9.06 -4.68 1.65
N ARG A 27 7.78 -4.58 1.99
CA ARG A 27 6.67 -4.76 1.03
C ARG A 27 6.34 -3.46 0.32
N GLU A 28 6.57 -2.35 0.98
CA GLU A 28 6.16 -1.02 0.55
C GLU A 28 6.74 -0.64 -0.82
N PRO A 29 8.03 -0.89 -1.14
CA PRO A 29 8.56 -0.68 -2.48
C PRO A 29 7.85 -1.48 -3.57
N PHE A 30 7.50 -2.75 -3.32
CA PHE A 30 6.82 -3.61 -4.29
C PHE A 30 5.32 -3.32 -4.43
N GLU A 31 4.68 -2.89 -3.34
CA GLU A 31 3.23 -2.65 -3.30
C GLU A 31 2.86 -1.22 -3.72
N HIS A 32 3.62 -0.22 -3.29
CA HIS A 32 3.30 1.20 -3.49
C HIS A 32 4.32 1.94 -4.38
N GLY A 33 5.49 1.34 -4.64
CA GLY A 33 6.60 1.95 -5.37
C GLY A 33 6.70 1.63 -6.86
N LEU A 34 5.91 0.69 -7.39
CA LEU A 34 5.95 0.38 -8.82
C LEU A 34 5.23 1.45 -9.64
N ILE A 35 5.87 1.90 -10.73
CA ILE A 35 5.36 2.92 -11.63
C ILE A 35 5.28 2.34 -13.05
N PRO A 36 4.10 2.34 -13.69
CA PRO A 36 3.86 1.75 -15.01
C PRO A 36 4.38 2.64 -16.15
N ILE A 37 5.63 3.12 -16.06
CA ILE A 37 6.30 3.86 -17.13
C ILE A 37 7.27 2.88 -17.82
N PRO A 38 7.05 2.51 -19.09
CA PRO A 38 7.90 1.54 -19.78
C PRO A 38 9.38 1.91 -19.80
N LYS A 39 9.71 3.21 -19.85
CA LYS A 39 11.09 3.72 -19.81
C LYS A 39 11.83 3.46 -18.48
N LEU A 40 11.11 3.11 -17.42
CA LEU A 40 11.71 2.77 -16.13
C LEU A 40 11.97 1.28 -15.97
N ILE A 41 11.59 0.45 -16.97
CA ILE A 41 11.69 -1.01 -16.90
C ILE A 41 12.88 -1.48 -17.73
N PHE A 42 13.92 -1.91 -17.04
CA PHE A 42 15.17 -2.35 -17.65
C PHE A 42 15.24 -3.87 -17.65
N THR A 43 15.38 -4.49 -18.84
CA THR A 43 15.53 -5.95 -18.98
C THR A 43 16.91 -6.42 -18.54
N ASP A 44 17.94 -5.62 -18.83
CA ASP A 44 19.34 -5.88 -18.49
C ASP A 44 19.76 -4.91 -17.39
N GLY A 45 19.30 -5.20 -16.17
CA GLY A 45 19.35 -4.29 -15.03
C GLY A 45 20.73 -3.65 -14.81
N THR A 46 21.79 -4.45 -14.69
CA THR A 46 23.14 -3.92 -14.39
C THR A 46 23.78 -3.18 -15.56
N GLN A 47 23.64 -3.69 -16.79
CA GLN A 47 24.26 -3.09 -17.98
C GLN A 47 23.69 -1.69 -18.29
N THR A 48 22.41 -1.48 -18.01
CA THR A 48 21.75 -0.18 -18.25
C THR A 48 21.83 0.73 -17.03
N LEU A 49 21.63 0.20 -15.83
CA LEU A 49 21.61 1.02 -14.61
C LEU A 49 23.01 1.42 -14.13
N GLY A 50 24.06 0.67 -14.45
CA GLY A 50 25.45 1.06 -14.13
C GLY A 50 25.82 2.42 -14.73
N PRO A 51 25.75 2.60 -16.06
CA PRO A 51 26.01 3.89 -16.70
C PRO A 51 25.07 5.01 -16.25
N ILE A 52 23.82 4.69 -15.86
CA ILE A 52 22.87 5.67 -15.32
C ILE A 52 23.32 6.11 -13.92
N LYS A 53 23.71 5.17 -13.05
CA LYS A 53 24.28 5.45 -11.73
C LYS A 53 25.48 6.38 -11.86
N ASP A 54 26.44 6.05 -12.71
CA ASP A 54 27.68 6.83 -12.85
C ASP A 54 27.41 8.27 -13.31
N LYS A 55 26.46 8.45 -14.25
CA LYS A 55 26.02 9.79 -14.67
C LYS A 55 25.37 10.57 -13.54
N LEU A 56 24.50 9.94 -12.75
CA LEU A 56 23.82 10.58 -11.63
C LEU A 56 24.81 10.94 -10.51
N VAL A 57 25.76 10.06 -10.20
CA VAL A 57 26.83 10.34 -9.24
C VAL A 57 27.73 11.49 -9.71
N GLN A 58 28.05 11.56 -11.01
CA GLN A 58 28.80 12.68 -11.58
C GLN A 58 28.02 14.00 -11.46
N GLN A 59 26.71 13.99 -11.71
CA GLN A 59 25.85 15.15 -11.53
C GLN A 59 25.67 15.55 -10.05
N SER A 60 25.75 14.58 -9.13
CA SER A 60 25.63 14.81 -7.69
C SER A 60 26.90 15.35 -7.03
N THR A 61 28.02 15.50 -7.75
CA THR A 61 29.32 15.97 -7.20
C THR A 61 29.27 17.36 -6.54
N GLN A 62 28.20 18.12 -6.77
CA GLN A 62 27.94 19.40 -6.10
C GLN A 62 27.29 19.23 -4.71
N SER A 63 26.84 18.02 -4.36
CA SER A 63 26.22 17.68 -3.08
C SER A 63 27.13 16.73 -2.28
N PRO A 64 27.33 16.97 -0.96
CA PRO A 64 28.12 16.08 -0.12
C PRO A 64 27.44 14.72 0.15
N THR A 65 26.18 14.55 -0.24
CA THR A 65 25.31 13.40 0.09
C THR A 65 24.83 12.63 -1.15
N HIS A 66 25.47 12.81 -2.31
CA HIS A 66 25.09 12.13 -3.56
C HIS A 66 23.60 12.25 -3.92
N ARG A 67 23.00 13.44 -3.79
CA ARG A 67 21.59 13.68 -4.10
C ARG A 67 21.41 14.37 -5.45
N VAL A 68 20.33 14.00 -6.16
CA VAL A 68 19.95 14.52 -7.48
C VAL A 68 18.54 15.06 -7.49
N ASP A 69 18.29 16.13 -8.24
CA ASP A 69 16.97 16.75 -8.38
C ASP A 69 16.11 16.07 -9.46
N SER A 70 14.85 16.47 -9.58
CA SER A 70 13.95 15.91 -10.60
C SER A 70 14.38 16.24 -12.03
N LEU A 71 15.13 17.33 -12.26
CA LEU A 71 15.64 17.72 -13.57
C LEU A 71 16.74 16.76 -14.04
N ALA A 72 17.72 16.48 -13.18
CA ALA A 72 18.80 15.52 -13.44
C ALA A 72 18.24 14.11 -13.75
N ILE A 73 17.19 13.70 -13.02
CA ILE A 73 16.47 12.43 -13.27
C ILE A 73 15.78 12.47 -14.64
N SER A 74 15.10 13.57 -14.98
CA SER A 74 14.41 13.75 -16.26
C SER A 74 15.37 13.64 -17.44
N GLU A 75 16.53 14.31 -17.36
CA GLU A 75 17.56 14.31 -18.39
C GLU A 75 18.23 12.94 -18.54
N THR A 76 18.60 12.32 -17.42
CA THR A 76 19.34 11.04 -17.43
C THR A 76 18.46 9.89 -17.91
N LEU A 77 17.20 9.82 -17.46
CA LEU A 77 16.26 8.77 -17.85
C LEU A 77 15.48 9.10 -19.14
N GLN A 78 15.64 10.31 -19.68
CA GLN A 78 14.93 10.81 -20.86
C GLN A 78 13.41 10.69 -20.72
N ILE A 79 12.88 11.02 -19.55
CA ILE A 79 11.45 11.06 -19.21
C ILE A 79 10.98 12.50 -19.07
N SER A 80 9.67 12.75 -19.12
CA SER A 80 9.15 14.10 -18.90
C SER A 80 9.44 14.60 -17.48
N PRO A 81 9.56 15.92 -17.26
CA PRO A 81 9.74 16.47 -15.92
C PRO A 81 8.62 16.06 -14.95
N ASP A 82 7.38 15.95 -15.43
CA ASP A 82 6.26 15.45 -14.65
C ASP A 82 6.45 14.00 -14.19
N HIS A 83 6.97 13.13 -15.06
CA HIS A 83 7.28 11.75 -14.72
C HIS A 83 8.46 11.65 -13.76
N ALA A 84 9.49 12.48 -13.94
CA ALA A 84 10.61 12.54 -12.99
C ALA A 84 10.13 12.98 -11.61
N ARG A 85 9.23 13.96 -11.54
CA ARG A 85 8.62 14.36 -10.27
C ARG A 85 7.77 13.24 -9.66
N LEU A 86 7.01 12.50 -10.47
CA LEU A 86 6.28 11.33 -10.00
C LEU A 86 7.22 10.25 -9.43
N VAL A 87 8.39 10.03 -10.04
CA VAL A 87 9.42 9.10 -9.52
C VAL A 87 9.89 9.55 -8.14
N VAL A 88 10.25 10.82 -7.98
CA VAL A 88 10.70 11.39 -6.69
C VAL A 88 9.60 11.27 -5.62
N ASP A 89 8.37 11.69 -5.94
CA ASP A 89 7.23 11.64 -5.03
C ASP A 89 6.90 10.19 -4.61
N THR A 90 7.00 9.24 -5.55
CA THR A 90 6.75 7.82 -5.29
C THR A 90 7.87 7.21 -4.44
N LEU A 91 9.13 7.52 -4.74
CA LEU A 91 10.27 7.05 -3.94
C LEU A 91 10.18 7.56 -2.51
N ALA A 92 9.92 8.85 -2.31
CA ALA A 92 9.71 9.46 -0.99
C ALA A 92 8.63 8.74 -0.16
N SER A 93 7.60 8.20 -0.84
CA SER A 93 6.54 7.44 -0.20
C SER A 93 6.96 6.05 0.27
N VAL A 94 8.04 5.46 -0.26
CA VAL A 94 8.50 4.10 0.05
C VAL A 94 9.88 4.00 0.72
N LEU A 95 10.57 5.13 0.94
CA LEU A 95 11.84 5.17 1.70
C LEU A 95 11.70 4.50 3.08
N HIS A 96 12.78 3.85 3.53
CA HIS A 96 12.81 3.11 4.81
C HIS A 96 12.93 4.04 6.02
N SER A 97 13.77 5.08 5.92
CA SER A 97 14.01 6.06 6.97
C SER A 97 12.97 7.18 6.94
N ASP A 98 12.26 7.37 8.05
CA ASP A 98 11.38 8.55 8.21
C ASP A 98 12.17 9.83 8.53
N SER A 99 13.48 9.70 8.81
CA SER A 99 14.39 10.83 9.03
C SER A 99 14.99 11.37 7.74
N ASP A 100 14.81 10.70 6.59
CA ASP A 100 15.29 11.22 5.30
C ASP A 100 14.63 12.58 5.01
N PRO A 101 15.40 13.61 4.61
CA PRO A 101 14.88 14.95 4.39
C PRO A 101 13.78 14.99 3.31
N LEU A 102 13.78 14.08 2.34
CA LEU A 102 12.76 14.00 1.29
C LEU A 102 11.38 13.59 1.84
N VAL A 103 11.34 12.79 2.91
CA VAL A 103 10.08 12.33 3.51
C VAL A 103 9.33 13.50 4.14
N SER A 104 10.07 14.40 4.80
CA SER A 104 9.54 15.57 5.52
C SER A 104 9.49 16.85 4.67
N ALA A 105 10.15 16.86 3.50
CA ALA A 105 10.17 17.99 2.59
C ALA A 105 8.75 18.40 2.14
N LYS A 106 8.53 19.71 2.09
CA LYS A 106 7.34 20.30 1.47
C LYS A 106 7.41 20.18 -0.04
N SER A 107 6.25 20.24 -0.71
CA SER A 107 6.17 20.15 -2.18
C SER A 107 7.13 21.13 -2.90
N THR A 108 7.34 22.34 -2.36
CA THR A 108 8.24 23.34 -2.95
C THR A 108 9.73 23.09 -2.73
N GLU A 109 10.08 22.25 -1.76
CA GLU A 109 11.46 22.01 -1.32
C GLU A 109 12.04 20.69 -1.84
N ILE A 110 11.19 19.81 -2.39
CA ILE A 110 11.57 18.47 -2.87
C ILE A 110 12.73 18.51 -3.87
N ASP A 111 12.74 19.46 -4.82
CA ASP A 111 13.82 19.54 -5.81
C ASP A 111 15.13 20.08 -5.20
N SER A 112 15.03 20.94 -4.18
CA SER A 112 16.20 21.45 -3.46
C SER A 112 16.85 20.39 -2.56
N VAL A 113 16.04 19.49 -1.99
CA VAL A 113 16.52 18.36 -1.18
C VAL A 113 17.09 17.25 -2.05
N GLY A 114 16.44 16.96 -3.17
CA GLY A 114 16.81 15.89 -4.08
C GLY A 114 16.65 14.49 -3.49
N VAL A 115 16.97 13.49 -4.31
CA VAL A 115 16.89 12.07 -4.03
C VAL A 115 18.30 11.48 -3.94
N ASP A 116 18.54 10.61 -2.97
CA ASP A 116 19.77 9.82 -2.92
C ASP A 116 19.90 8.90 -4.15
N VAL A 117 21.06 8.94 -4.81
CA VAL A 117 21.28 8.20 -6.05
C VAL A 117 21.20 6.68 -5.85
N TYR A 118 21.68 6.14 -4.73
CA TYR A 118 21.66 4.69 -4.49
C TYR A 118 20.24 4.20 -4.21
N ASP A 119 19.46 4.93 -3.42
CA ASP A 119 18.03 4.64 -3.22
C ASP A 119 17.25 4.70 -4.55
N LEU A 120 17.56 5.67 -5.41
CA LEU A 120 16.95 5.78 -6.74
C LEU A 120 17.32 4.60 -7.62
N ILE A 121 18.58 4.15 -7.62
CA ILE A 121 19.01 3.01 -8.43
C ILE A 121 18.33 1.71 -7.96
N LEU A 122 18.21 1.49 -6.65
CA LEU A 122 17.45 0.36 -6.11
C LEU A 122 15.97 0.44 -6.50
N PHE A 123 15.38 1.63 -6.39
CA PHE A 123 14.00 1.89 -6.80
C PHE A 123 13.76 1.58 -8.29
N LEU A 124 14.65 2.03 -9.17
CA LEU A 124 14.58 1.77 -10.61
C LEU A 124 14.79 0.28 -10.92
N TYR A 125 15.69 -0.39 -10.21
CA TYR A 125 15.95 -1.82 -10.39
C TYR A 125 14.69 -2.68 -10.12
N ILE A 126 13.95 -2.34 -9.07
CA ILE A 126 12.71 -3.04 -8.68
C ILE A 126 11.57 -2.83 -9.68
N GLN A 127 11.64 -1.82 -10.55
CA GLN A 127 10.62 -1.66 -11.60
C GLN A 127 10.58 -2.85 -12.59
N SER A 128 11.60 -3.70 -12.62
CA SER A 128 11.56 -4.97 -13.36
C SER A 128 10.76 -6.08 -12.67
N TYR A 129 10.33 -5.88 -11.42
CA TYR A 129 9.56 -6.84 -10.65
C TYR A 129 8.16 -7.05 -11.24
N LYS A 130 7.75 -8.32 -11.31
CA LYS A 130 6.40 -8.74 -11.68
C LYS A 130 5.65 -9.24 -10.46
N ARG A 131 4.46 -8.67 -10.24
CA ARG A 131 3.60 -9.02 -9.12
C ARG A 131 3.04 -10.43 -9.31
N LEU A 132 2.84 -11.15 -8.20
CA LEU A 132 2.10 -12.41 -8.20
C LEU A 132 0.64 -12.16 -8.58
N LEU A 133 0.08 -13.08 -9.37
CA LEU A 133 -1.32 -13.04 -9.76
C LEU A 133 -2.24 -13.38 -8.57
N PRO A 134 -3.18 -12.49 -8.19
CA PRO A 134 -4.26 -12.83 -7.29
C PRO A 134 -5.28 -13.70 -8.04
N ARG A 135 -5.28 -15.03 -7.84
CA ARG A 135 -6.30 -15.91 -8.43
C ARG A 135 -7.61 -15.84 -7.65
N THR A 136 -8.69 -15.46 -8.31
CA THR A 136 -10.05 -15.44 -7.76
C THR A 136 -10.46 -16.81 -7.17
N HIS A 137 -11.10 -16.78 -6.00
CA HIS A 137 -11.40 -17.93 -5.14
C HIS A 137 -12.36 -18.96 -5.80
N LYS A 138 -12.32 -20.22 -5.34
CA LYS A 138 -13.09 -21.36 -5.86
C LYS A 138 -14.50 -21.51 -5.26
N ASP A 139 -14.82 -20.82 -4.17
CA ASP A 139 -16.13 -20.89 -3.52
C ASP A 139 -17.02 -19.68 -3.81
N SER A 140 -16.99 -19.24 -5.07
CA SER A 140 -17.85 -18.17 -5.58
C SER A 140 -19.28 -18.65 -5.91
N ALA A 141 -19.62 -19.91 -5.63
CA ALA A 141 -20.99 -20.42 -5.78
C ALA A 141 -21.97 -19.85 -4.74
N ALA A 142 -21.49 -19.29 -3.63
CA ALA A 142 -22.27 -18.46 -2.71
C ALA A 142 -22.09 -16.95 -2.94
N VAL A 143 -21.19 -16.58 -3.88
CA VAL A 143 -20.97 -15.23 -4.44
C VAL A 143 -21.53 -15.23 -5.87
N ALA A 144 -22.74 -15.77 -6.03
CA ALA A 144 -23.41 -15.92 -7.31
C ALA A 144 -23.87 -14.53 -7.79
N ASP A 145 -23.19 -13.97 -8.80
CA ASP A 145 -23.74 -13.12 -9.88
C ASP A 145 -22.96 -11.85 -10.27
N VAL A 146 -21.76 -11.55 -9.74
CA VAL A 146 -20.96 -10.43 -10.29
C VAL A 146 -19.47 -10.74 -10.29
N TRP A 147 -18.99 -11.12 -11.47
CA TRP A 147 -17.59 -11.07 -11.93
C TRP A 147 -16.58 -12.10 -11.35
N PRO A 148 -15.71 -12.73 -12.18
CA PRO A 148 -15.56 -12.56 -13.63
C PRO A 148 -16.26 -13.68 -14.41
N SER A 149 -17.53 -13.49 -14.75
CA SER A 149 -18.14 -14.24 -15.85
C SER A 149 -19.34 -13.50 -16.46
N THR A 150 -19.22 -13.24 -17.77
CA THR A 150 -20.25 -12.82 -18.74
C THR A 150 -20.65 -11.34 -18.76
N SER A 151 -19.66 -10.44 -18.79
CA SER A 151 -19.81 -9.17 -19.53
C SER A 151 -19.14 -9.35 -20.90
N ALA A 152 -19.76 -8.81 -21.95
CA ALA A 152 -19.46 -9.04 -23.37
C ALA A 152 -18.09 -8.54 -23.87
N PHE A 153 -17.08 -8.48 -23.00
CA PHE A 153 -15.69 -8.12 -23.30
C PHE A 153 -14.70 -9.28 -23.06
N ASP A 154 -15.20 -10.49 -22.78
CA ASP A 154 -14.36 -11.68 -22.63
C ASP A 154 -13.95 -12.31 -23.97
N GLY A 155 -13.36 -11.48 -24.84
CA GLY A 155 -12.68 -11.96 -26.04
C GLY A 155 -11.40 -12.75 -25.72
N TYR A 156 -11.02 -12.92 -24.44
CA TYR A 156 -9.70 -13.43 -24.08
C TYR A 156 -9.65 -14.61 -23.09
N LEU A 157 -10.78 -15.07 -22.53
CA LEU A 157 -10.89 -16.43 -21.97
C LEU A 157 -11.39 -17.49 -22.97
N SER A 158 -11.51 -17.15 -24.26
CA SER A 158 -12.09 -18.05 -25.29
C SER A 158 -11.14 -19.12 -25.87
N ALA A 159 -9.96 -19.38 -25.31
CA ALA A 159 -9.02 -20.35 -25.89
C ALA A 159 -9.04 -21.77 -25.28
N LEU A 160 -9.77 -22.05 -24.20
CA LEU A 160 -9.85 -23.40 -23.65
C LEU A 160 -11.29 -23.82 -23.42
N SER A 161 -11.74 -24.81 -24.18
CA SER A 161 -13.05 -25.42 -24.02
C SER A 161 -13.24 -25.98 -22.59
N PRO A 162 -14.47 -25.92 -22.02
CA PRO A 162 -14.78 -26.36 -20.65
C PRO A 162 -14.32 -27.77 -20.26
N LEU A 163 -13.99 -28.63 -21.23
CA LEU A 163 -13.52 -29.99 -21.03
C LEU A 163 -12.02 -30.12 -20.72
N GLN A 164 -11.21 -29.08 -20.92
CA GLN A 164 -9.77 -29.13 -20.62
C GLN A 164 -9.40 -28.64 -19.20
N LEU A 165 -10.28 -27.87 -18.55
CA LEU A 165 -10.04 -27.38 -17.18
C LEU A 165 -10.30 -28.46 -16.11
N VAL A 166 -11.09 -29.49 -16.44
CA VAL A 166 -11.48 -30.56 -15.49
C VAL A 166 -10.37 -31.60 -15.29
N ARG A 167 -9.31 -31.62 -16.14
CA ARG A 167 -8.20 -32.58 -16.04
C ARG A 167 -6.94 -32.05 -15.35
N SER A 168 -6.88 -30.76 -15.02
CA SER A 168 -5.75 -30.16 -14.30
C SER A 168 -6.07 -30.06 -12.81
N ASN A 169 -5.69 -31.09 -12.05
CA ASN A 169 -5.71 -31.08 -10.59
C ASN A 169 -4.66 -30.11 -10.01
N SER A 170 -4.80 -28.81 -10.25
CA SER A 170 -4.02 -27.77 -9.56
C SER A 170 -4.97 -26.92 -8.71
N ARG A 171 -5.20 -27.38 -7.48
CA ARG A 171 -5.84 -26.62 -6.41
C ARG A 171 -4.82 -25.60 -5.87
N ARG A 172 -5.13 -24.30 -5.76
CA ARG A 172 -4.62 -23.26 -4.80
C ARG A 172 -5.00 -21.85 -5.32
N PHE A 173 -5.93 -21.13 -4.66
CA PHE A 173 -5.81 -20.11 -3.59
C PHE A 173 -5.25 -18.75 -4.07
N MET A 174 -5.84 -17.65 -3.59
CA MET A 174 -5.21 -16.32 -3.59
C MET A 174 -3.84 -16.43 -2.92
N PRO A 175 -2.78 -15.76 -3.42
CA PRO A 175 -1.49 -15.74 -2.75
C PRO A 175 -1.67 -15.22 -1.32
N SER A 176 -1.25 -16.00 -0.33
CA SER A 176 -1.26 -15.56 1.05
C SER A 176 -0.15 -14.54 1.28
N GLN A 177 -0.23 -13.83 2.40
CA GLN A 177 0.82 -12.94 2.88
C GLN A 177 2.23 -13.57 2.85
N VAL A 178 2.29 -14.87 3.12
CA VAL A 178 3.51 -15.66 3.21
C VAL A 178 4.02 -16.03 1.80
N ASP A 179 3.10 -16.25 0.85
CA ASP A 179 3.45 -16.53 -0.55
C ASP A 179 4.00 -15.27 -1.25
N GLU A 180 3.42 -14.10 -0.96
CA GLU A 180 3.94 -12.80 -1.45
C GLU A 180 5.37 -12.55 -0.97
N GLU A 181 5.61 -12.78 0.32
CA GLU A 181 6.93 -12.60 0.94
C GLU A 181 7.95 -13.62 0.41
N ALA A 182 7.55 -14.89 0.26
CA ALA A 182 8.41 -15.91 -0.34
C ALA A 182 8.78 -15.57 -1.79
N HIS A 183 7.84 -15.03 -2.58
CA HIS A 183 8.12 -14.61 -3.95
C HIS A 183 9.01 -13.37 -4.01
N GLN A 184 8.85 -12.41 -3.11
CA GLN A 184 9.75 -11.26 -2.99
C GLN A 184 11.16 -11.71 -2.58
N LEU A 185 11.29 -12.62 -1.60
CA LEU A 185 12.57 -13.21 -1.21
C LEU A 185 13.22 -13.98 -2.36
N SER A 186 12.45 -14.75 -3.13
CA SER A 186 12.94 -15.47 -4.30
C SER A 186 13.41 -14.52 -5.41
N TYR A 187 12.70 -13.40 -5.61
CA TYR A 187 13.13 -12.33 -6.50
C TYR A 187 14.47 -11.75 -6.04
N LEU A 188 14.60 -11.38 -4.77
CA LEU A 188 15.86 -10.86 -4.24
C LEU A 188 16.98 -11.89 -4.35
N GLN A 189 16.74 -13.16 -4.03
CA GLN A 189 17.73 -14.24 -4.17
C GLN A 189 18.31 -14.30 -5.59
N LYS A 190 17.46 -14.19 -6.61
CA LYS A 190 17.87 -14.22 -8.02
C LYS A 190 18.62 -12.96 -8.45
N HIS A 191 18.26 -11.81 -7.88
CA HIS A 191 18.71 -10.50 -8.33
C HIS A 191 19.77 -9.86 -7.42
N LEU A 192 20.15 -10.49 -6.31
CA LEU A 192 21.04 -9.93 -5.30
C LEU A 192 22.43 -9.59 -5.85
N GLY A 193 23.06 -10.47 -6.61
CA GLY A 193 24.38 -10.22 -7.20
C GLY A 193 24.39 -8.95 -8.05
N ASN A 194 23.34 -8.72 -8.83
CA ASN A 194 23.16 -7.52 -9.64
C ASN A 194 22.94 -6.26 -8.79
N ILE A 195 22.15 -6.37 -7.72
CA ILE A 195 21.90 -5.26 -6.79
C ILE A 195 23.20 -4.86 -6.09
N LEU A 196 23.97 -5.83 -5.59
CA LEU A 196 25.25 -5.57 -4.94
C LEU A 196 26.28 -5.00 -5.91
N PHE A 197 26.32 -5.50 -7.15
CA PHE A 197 27.17 -4.92 -8.20
C PHE A 197 26.88 -3.44 -8.43
N LEU A 198 25.60 -3.04 -8.43
CA LEU A 198 25.22 -1.63 -8.59
C LEU A 198 25.65 -0.76 -7.40
N LEU A 199 25.64 -1.32 -6.18
CA LEU A 199 26.04 -0.60 -4.96
C LEU A 199 27.56 -0.61 -4.72
N SER A 200 28.29 -1.61 -5.20
CA SER A 200 29.74 -1.73 -4.97
C SER A 200 30.57 -0.74 -5.79
N ASP A 201 31.76 -0.43 -5.27
CA ASP A 201 32.81 0.28 -5.99
C ASP A 201 33.84 -0.70 -6.53
N SER A 202 34.40 -0.40 -7.71
CA SER A 202 35.61 -1.06 -8.20
C SER A 202 36.77 -0.69 -7.29
N GLY A 203 37.38 -1.67 -6.62
CA GLY A 203 38.57 -1.41 -5.82
C GLY A 203 39.69 -0.88 -6.72
N GLU A 204 40.05 0.39 -6.57
CA GLU A 204 41.29 0.91 -7.14
C GLU A 204 42.45 0.27 -6.38
N GLY A 205 43.11 -0.69 -7.04
CA GLY A 205 44.41 -1.17 -6.60
C GLY A 205 45.43 -0.05 -6.81
N GLU A 206 45.55 0.87 -5.84
CA GLU A 206 46.70 1.76 -5.72
C GLU A 206 47.95 0.92 -5.41
N GLY A 207 48.56 0.38 -6.46
CA GLY A 207 49.78 -0.41 -6.39
C GLY A 207 50.46 -0.42 -7.74
N GLU A 208 51.29 0.60 -8.00
CA GLU A 208 52.23 0.62 -9.11
C GLU A 208 53.07 -0.68 -9.11
N GLY A 209 52.82 -1.55 -10.07
CA GLY A 209 53.56 -2.80 -10.23
C GLY A 209 52.98 -3.66 -11.35
N GLU A 210 53.52 -3.49 -12.55
CA GLU A 210 53.28 -4.33 -13.73
C GLU A 210 53.35 -5.83 -13.40
N TRP A 211 52.20 -6.49 -13.24
CA TRP A 211 52.03 -7.93 -13.46
C TRP A 211 50.66 -8.15 -14.10
N GLU A 212 50.65 -8.46 -15.40
CA GLU A 212 49.47 -8.95 -16.11
C GLU A 212 49.06 -10.30 -15.51
N GLY A 213 47.98 -10.28 -14.72
CA GLY A 213 47.28 -11.45 -14.23
C GLY A 213 45.80 -11.12 -14.14
N GLU A 214 44.96 -11.98 -14.71
CA GLU A 214 43.49 -11.90 -14.71
C GLU A 214 42.94 -11.73 -13.29
N GLY A 215 42.84 -10.50 -12.81
CA GLY A 215 42.27 -10.16 -11.52
C GLY A 215 40.82 -9.75 -11.72
N GLU A 216 39.89 -10.57 -11.22
CA GLU A 216 38.51 -10.13 -11.00
C GLU A 216 38.54 -8.78 -10.28
N GLU A 217 37.95 -7.74 -10.86
CA GLU A 217 37.78 -6.44 -10.22
C GLU A 217 37.20 -6.69 -8.82
N SER A 218 38.01 -6.45 -7.78
CA SER A 218 37.63 -6.76 -6.41
C SER A 218 36.63 -5.71 -5.96
N LEU A 219 35.34 -5.99 -6.20
CA LEU A 219 34.24 -5.13 -5.83
C LEU A 219 34.12 -5.05 -4.31
N VAL A 220 34.11 -3.83 -3.78
CA VAL A 220 34.01 -3.55 -2.33
C VAL A 220 32.76 -2.74 -2.03
N LEU A 221 32.21 -2.92 -0.83
CA LEU A 221 31.03 -2.23 -0.33
C LEU A 221 31.37 -1.49 0.97
N THR A 222 31.05 -0.20 1.02
CA THR A 222 31.16 0.60 2.24
C THR A 222 29.93 0.38 3.13
N MET A 223 30.05 0.74 4.42
CA MET A 223 28.94 0.64 5.38
C MET A 223 27.73 1.47 4.95
N GLU A 224 27.95 2.70 4.46
CA GLU A 224 26.88 3.60 3.99
C GLU A 224 26.12 2.98 2.80
N LYS A 225 26.83 2.43 1.82
CA LYS A 225 26.22 1.75 0.65
C LYS A 225 25.48 0.47 1.01
N PHE A 226 25.95 -0.22 2.05
CA PHE A 226 25.28 -1.39 2.59
C PHE A 226 23.95 -1.03 3.27
N GLU A 227 23.88 0.08 3.98
CA GLU A 227 22.64 0.52 4.65
C GLU A 227 21.52 0.85 3.66
N HIS A 228 21.81 1.26 2.43
CA HIS A 228 20.79 1.42 1.38
C HIS A 228 20.04 0.12 1.04
N LEU A 229 20.59 -1.07 1.35
CA LEU A 229 19.84 -2.33 1.22
C LEU A 229 18.62 -2.38 2.15
N GLU A 230 18.58 -1.57 3.21
CA GLU A 230 17.40 -1.41 4.06
C GLU A 230 16.19 -0.88 3.29
N PHE A 231 16.39 -0.29 2.11
CA PHE A 231 15.30 0.02 1.20
C PHE A 231 14.48 -1.22 0.84
N LEU A 232 15.12 -2.39 0.73
CA LEU A 232 14.55 -3.65 0.26
C LEU A 232 14.33 -4.70 1.35
N ILE A 233 15.21 -4.75 2.34
CA ILE A 233 15.24 -5.81 3.36
C ILE A 233 15.31 -5.22 4.76
N TYR A 234 14.93 -5.99 5.75
CA TYR A 234 15.18 -5.66 7.16
C TYR A 234 15.33 -6.93 7.98
N PHE A 235 16.01 -6.83 9.11
CA PHE A 235 16.05 -7.89 10.12
C PHE A 235 15.10 -7.54 11.24
N GLY A 236 14.39 -8.54 11.75
CA GLY A 236 13.49 -8.31 12.87
C GLY A 236 12.89 -9.60 13.38
N GLU A 237 12.38 -9.52 14.61
CA GLU A 237 11.53 -10.55 15.17
C GLU A 237 10.07 -10.21 14.87
N LYS A 238 9.18 -11.21 14.94
CA LYS A 238 7.74 -10.96 14.73
C LYS A 238 7.17 -10.07 15.85
N GLY A 239 7.08 -8.78 15.58
CA GLY A 239 6.49 -7.80 16.50
C GLY A 239 7.48 -6.97 17.31
N SER A 240 8.78 -7.04 16.99
CA SER A 240 9.80 -6.14 17.55
C SER A 240 10.20 -5.05 16.56
N GLU A 241 10.90 -4.04 17.08
CA GLU A 241 11.45 -2.93 16.30
C GLU A 241 12.49 -3.45 15.28
N ARG A 242 12.50 -2.86 14.09
CA ARG A 242 13.40 -3.27 13.00
C ARG A 242 14.85 -3.07 13.44
N ILE A 243 15.70 -4.07 13.22
CA ILE A 243 17.12 -3.98 13.53
C ILE A 243 17.83 -3.40 12.30
N PRO A 244 18.61 -2.30 12.46
CA PRO A 244 19.43 -1.76 11.38
C PRO A 244 20.39 -2.82 10.84
N LEU A 245 20.61 -2.80 9.53
CA LEU A 245 21.42 -3.80 8.83
C LEU A 245 22.87 -3.77 9.32
N SER A 246 23.38 -2.57 9.64
CA SER A 246 24.69 -2.37 10.24
C SER A 246 24.87 -3.06 11.60
N GLN A 247 23.80 -3.24 12.37
CA GLN A 247 23.84 -3.96 13.65
C GLN A 247 23.69 -5.48 13.49
N ALA A 248 23.04 -5.93 12.41
CA ALA A 248 22.85 -7.35 12.12
C ALA A 248 24.09 -7.98 11.45
N ALA A 249 24.87 -7.19 10.71
CA ALA A 249 26.02 -7.66 9.95
C ALA A 249 27.26 -7.91 10.84
N PRO A 250 27.98 -9.04 10.66
CA PRO A 250 29.15 -9.36 11.47
C PRO A 250 30.47 -8.73 10.99
N PHE A 251 30.47 -8.03 9.84
CA PHE A 251 31.70 -7.68 9.11
C PHE A 251 32.09 -6.18 9.12
N PHE A 252 31.21 -5.26 9.54
CA PHE A 252 31.54 -3.82 9.66
C PHE A 252 31.93 -3.39 11.08
N ALA A 253 32.20 -4.34 11.97
CA ALA A 253 32.52 -4.05 13.36
C ALA A 253 33.91 -3.38 13.47
N ASN A 254 33.91 -2.07 13.75
CA ASN A 254 35.13 -1.35 14.08
C ASN A 254 35.46 -1.53 15.57
N SER A 255 36.72 -1.87 15.86
CA SER A 255 37.24 -1.84 17.23
C SER A 255 37.44 -0.41 17.76
N ASP A 256 37.39 0.60 16.89
CA ASP A 256 37.64 2.02 17.18
C ASP A 256 36.54 2.91 16.56
N PRO A 257 35.79 3.71 17.34
CA PRO A 257 34.74 4.60 16.84
C PRO A 257 35.26 5.82 16.04
N ASP A 258 36.55 6.15 16.14
CA ASP A 258 37.14 7.31 15.44
C ASP A 258 37.70 6.94 14.04
N MET A 259 37.62 5.68 13.63
CA MET A 259 38.12 5.19 12.33
C MET A 259 36.97 4.67 11.45
N PRO A 260 36.88 5.08 10.16
CA PRO A 260 35.81 4.64 9.27
C PRO A 260 35.89 3.13 9.01
N ALA A 261 34.73 2.49 8.86
CA ALA A 261 34.65 1.04 8.64
C ALA A 261 35.36 0.63 7.36
N VAL A 262 36.19 -0.42 7.46
CA VAL A 262 36.92 -0.95 6.31
C VAL A 262 35.92 -1.47 5.28
N PRO A 263 36.03 -1.09 3.99
CA PRO A 263 35.18 -1.64 2.94
C PRO A 263 35.27 -3.16 2.88
N VAL A 264 34.12 -3.82 2.72
CA VAL A 264 34.01 -5.28 2.75
C VAL A 264 33.84 -5.83 1.34
N PRO A 265 34.47 -6.96 0.96
CA PRO A 265 34.27 -7.56 -0.36
C PRO A 265 32.79 -7.86 -0.64
N ALA A 266 32.30 -7.46 -1.81
CA ALA A 266 30.90 -7.64 -2.20
C ALA A 266 30.48 -9.12 -2.23
N ALA A 267 31.41 -10.03 -2.56
CA ALA A 267 31.19 -11.47 -2.51
C ALA A 267 30.87 -11.97 -1.08
N GLN A 268 31.56 -11.45 -0.06
CA GLN A 268 31.31 -11.82 1.34
C GLN A 268 29.92 -11.36 1.79
N VAL A 269 29.51 -10.15 1.39
CA VAL A 269 28.16 -9.61 1.68
C VAL A 269 27.09 -10.43 0.96
N HIS A 270 27.33 -10.77 -0.31
CA HIS A 270 26.44 -11.57 -1.14
C HIS A 270 26.14 -12.93 -0.49
N ASP A 271 27.19 -13.67 -0.11
CA ASP A 271 27.04 -15.01 0.47
C ASP A 271 26.32 -14.96 1.82
N TRP A 272 26.62 -13.95 2.64
CA TRP A 272 25.94 -13.75 3.92
C TRP A 272 24.44 -13.49 3.73
N ILE A 273 24.04 -12.58 2.83
CA ILE A 273 22.62 -12.30 2.59
C ILE A 273 21.92 -13.54 1.99
N LEU A 274 22.54 -14.24 1.03
CA LEU A 274 21.96 -15.45 0.45
C LEU A 274 21.71 -16.53 1.51
N GLN A 275 22.63 -16.73 2.45
CA GLN A 275 22.46 -17.68 3.54
C GLN A 275 21.25 -17.30 4.43
N ASN A 276 21.08 -16.01 4.73
CA ASN A 276 19.94 -15.52 5.50
C ASN A 276 18.62 -15.68 4.72
N ILE A 277 18.59 -15.38 3.41
CA ILE A 277 17.41 -15.56 2.57
C ILE A 277 17.02 -17.04 2.50
N ALA A 278 18.00 -17.94 2.32
CA ALA A 278 17.75 -19.38 2.31
C ALA A 278 17.13 -19.85 3.63
N SER A 279 17.69 -19.42 4.77
CA SER A 279 17.15 -19.73 6.09
C SER A 279 15.72 -19.19 6.29
N ALA A 280 15.43 -17.98 5.82
CA ALA A 280 14.09 -17.41 5.88
C ALA A 280 13.08 -18.18 5.01
N LEU A 281 13.46 -18.59 3.80
CA LEU A 281 12.62 -19.38 2.89
C LEU A 281 12.34 -20.79 3.45
N GLU A 282 13.34 -21.44 4.05
CA GLU A 282 13.16 -22.73 4.75
C GLU A 282 12.15 -22.60 5.88
N HIS A 283 12.32 -21.59 6.74
CA HIS A 283 11.41 -21.32 7.85
C HIS A 283 9.99 -20.96 7.39
N VAL A 284 9.84 -20.25 6.26
CA VAL A 284 8.54 -19.99 5.62
C VAL A 284 7.90 -21.31 5.16
N SER A 285 8.67 -22.18 4.49
CA SER A 285 8.20 -23.49 4.01
C SER A 285 7.75 -24.40 5.16
N GLU A 286 8.52 -24.46 6.26
CA GLU A 286 8.17 -25.24 7.45
C GLU A 286 6.84 -24.79 8.07
N ARG A 287 6.60 -23.48 8.15
CA ARG A 287 5.33 -22.93 8.67
C ARG A 287 4.13 -23.23 7.77
N VAL A 288 4.32 -23.18 6.45
CA VAL A 288 3.26 -23.53 5.49
C VAL A 288 2.92 -25.01 5.60
N SER A 289 3.94 -25.88 5.72
CA SER A 289 3.74 -27.33 5.87
C SER A 289 3.10 -27.73 7.21
N ALA A 290 3.49 -27.08 8.32
CA ALA A 290 2.89 -27.33 9.63
C ALA A 290 1.40 -27.00 9.69
N LYS A 291 0.94 -26.03 8.89
CA LYS A 291 -0.48 -25.65 8.77
C LYS A 291 -1.28 -26.66 7.92
N GLU A 292 -0.62 -27.45 7.07
CA GLU A 292 -1.23 -28.48 6.22
C GLU A 292 -1.29 -29.86 6.93
N ILE A 293 -0.52 -30.08 8.00
CA ILE A 293 -0.38 -31.38 8.72
C ILE A 293 -1.08 -31.38 10.11
N GLY A 294 -1.56 -30.25 10.62
CA GLY A 294 -2.31 -30.21 11.87
C GLY A 294 -3.61 -31.03 11.82
N PRO A 295 -4.00 -31.76 12.89
CA PRO A 295 -5.29 -32.44 12.91
C PRO A 295 -6.40 -31.39 12.71
N PRO A 296 -7.49 -31.72 12.00
CA PRO A 296 -8.61 -30.81 11.84
C PRO A 296 -9.05 -30.39 13.25
N SER A 297 -9.01 -29.09 13.53
CA SER A 297 -9.55 -28.54 14.75
C SER A 297 -11.00 -29.02 14.86
N ALA A 298 -11.26 -29.88 15.84
CA ALA A 298 -12.59 -30.34 16.17
C ALA A 298 -13.41 -29.15 16.69
N SER A 299 -14.15 -28.53 15.78
CA SER A 299 -15.34 -27.75 16.10
C SER A 299 -16.33 -27.87 14.95
N ASP A 300 -16.62 -29.11 14.53
CA ASP A 300 -17.94 -29.49 14.04
C ASP A 300 -18.67 -30.10 15.25
N GLN A 301 -19.35 -29.24 16.01
CA GLN A 301 -20.54 -29.68 16.73
C GLN A 301 -21.72 -29.05 16.00
N ASP A 302 -22.56 -29.92 15.43
CA ASP A 302 -23.87 -29.56 14.91
C ASP A 302 -24.65 -28.79 15.99
N VAL A 303 -24.78 -27.47 15.82
CA VAL A 303 -25.71 -26.67 16.61
C VAL A 303 -27.01 -26.54 15.80
N PRO A 304 -28.15 -27.05 16.29
CA PRO A 304 -29.42 -26.87 15.62
C PRO A 304 -29.84 -25.39 15.67
N MET A 305 -30.47 -24.95 14.57
CA MET A 305 -31.02 -23.61 14.33
C MET A 305 -31.65 -22.94 15.58
N ALA A 306 -30.94 -21.99 16.19
CA ALA A 306 -31.49 -20.86 16.94
C ALA A 306 -30.38 -19.82 17.25
N ASP A 307 -30.71 -18.55 17.01
CA ASP A 307 -30.01 -17.31 17.38
C ASP A 307 -28.59 -17.07 16.85
N ALA A 308 -28.55 -16.37 15.71
CA ALA A 308 -27.38 -15.72 15.16
C ALA A 308 -27.11 -14.40 15.90
N CYS A 309 -26.17 -14.42 16.86
CA CYS A 309 -25.45 -13.23 17.31
C CYS A 309 -24.05 -13.64 17.81
N THR A 310 -23.03 -12.92 17.34
CA THR A 310 -21.60 -12.97 17.74
C THR A 310 -20.76 -14.16 17.22
N SER A 311 -20.37 -14.10 15.94
CA SER A 311 -19.18 -14.83 15.47
C SER A 311 -17.92 -14.09 15.90
N SER A 312 -17.14 -14.70 16.80
CA SER A 312 -15.81 -14.24 17.19
C SER A 312 -14.84 -14.35 16.00
N ILE A 313 -14.58 -13.23 15.34
CA ILE A 313 -13.64 -13.12 14.21
C ILE A 313 -12.21 -13.24 14.76
N LYS A 314 -11.53 -14.36 14.48
CA LYS A 314 -10.08 -14.49 14.70
C LYS A 314 -9.33 -13.70 13.62
N ALA A 315 -9.04 -12.44 13.89
CA ALA A 315 -8.04 -11.68 13.15
C ALA A 315 -6.67 -12.36 13.32
N SER A 316 -6.05 -12.78 12.21
CA SER A 316 -4.64 -13.22 12.23
C SER A 316 -3.76 -11.99 12.39
N THR A 317 -3.51 -11.60 13.64
CA THR A 317 -2.79 -10.37 13.96
C THR A 317 -1.28 -10.62 13.94
N SER A 318 -0.62 -10.23 12.85
CA SER A 318 0.83 -10.08 12.81
C SER A 318 1.22 -8.73 13.42
N ALA A 319 2.05 -8.72 14.46
CA ALA A 319 2.40 -7.52 15.22
C ALA A 319 3.27 -6.48 14.47
N SER A 320 3.64 -6.73 13.21
CA SER A 320 4.43 -5.82 12.35
C SER A 320 3.94 -5.79 10.88
N GLY A 321 2.91 -6.58 10.56
CA GLY A 321 2.33 -6.64 9.21
C GLY A 321 1.09 -5.77 9.05
N PRO A 322 0.60 -5.57 7.82
CA PRO A 322 -0.63 -4.82 7.60
C PRO A 322 -1.81 -5.54 8.27
N THR A 323 -2.75 -4.75 8.80
CA THR A 323 -4.02 -5.29 9.32
C THR A 323 -4.92 -5.62 8.14
N PHE A 324 -5.42 -6.86 8.07
CA PHE A 324 -6.30 -7.32 6.98
C PHE A 324 -7.77 -7.23 7.39
N ILE A 325 -8.58 -6.67 6.50
CA ILE A 325 -10.04 -6.66 6.57
C ILE A 325 -10.49 -7.31 5.28
N GLU A 326 -10.91 -8.57 5.35
CA GLU A 326 -11.23 -9.37 4.18
C GLU A 326 -12.64 -9.97 4.26
N GLY A 327 -13.33 -10.01 3.12
CA GLY A 327 -14.59 -10.76 2.98
C GLY A 327 -15.77 -10.19 3.74
N ILE A 328 -15.75 -8.89 4.08
CA ILE A 328 -16.88 -8.23 4.73
C ILE A 328 -18.01 -8.10 3.71
N SER A 329 -19.18 -8.63 4.06
CA SER A 329 -20.37 -8.62 3.21
C SER A 329 -21.60 -8.14 3.95
N LYS A 330 -22.45 -7.33 3.29
CA LYS A 330 -23.78 -6.92 3.77
C LYS A 330 -23.80 -6.43 5.22
N SER A 331 -22.72 -5.76 5.63
CA SER A 331 -22.53 -5.33 7.01
C SER A 331 -21.71 -4.04 7.06
N SER A 332 -21.76 -3.38 8.21
CA SER A 332 -20.93 -2.21 8.48
C SER A 332 -19.80 -2.58 9.44
N TYR A 333 -18.59 -2.16 9.11
CA TYR A 333 -17.39 -2.50 9.87
C TYR A 333 -16.66 -1.23 10.30
N LEU A 334 -16.26 -1.16 11.57
CA LEU A 334 -15.57 0.00 12.13
C LEU A 334 -14.26 -0.42 12.81
N LYS A 335 -13.19 0.32 12.52
CA LYS A 335 -11.88 0.22 13.16
C LYS A 335 -11.40 1.59 13.58
N GLN A 336 -10.93 1.72 14.81
CA GLN A 336 -10.35 2.93 15.37
C GLN A 336 -8.84 2.80 15.56
N ALA A 337 -8.16 3.92 15.86
CA ALA A 337 -6.72 3.95 16.10
C ALA A 337 -6.24 2.90 17.13
N SER A 338 -7.01 2.65 18.19
CA SER A 338 -6.69 1.63 19.20
C SER A 338 -6.69 0.19 18.69
N ASP A 339 -7.37 -0.08 17.58
CA ASP A 339 -7.47 -1.42 16.99
C ASP A 339 -6.24 -1.78 16.15
N PHE A 340 -5.39 -0.80 15.84
CA PHE A 340 -4.23 -0.97 14.99
C PHE A 340 -2.95 -1.13 15.83
N LYS A 341 -2.31 -2.29 15.70
CA LYS A 341 -0.94 -2.53 16.21
C LYS A 341 0.14 -2.16 15.20
N GLY A 342 -0.24 -2.02 13.93
CA GLY A 342 0.64 -1.64 12.82
C GLY A 342 0.10 -0.42 12.10
N SER A 343 0.92 0.20 11.27
CA SER A 343 0.59 1.45 10.57
C SER A 343 0.08 1.25 9.14
N SER A 344 -0.27 0.01 8.75
CA SER A 344 -0.75 -0.29 7.40
C SER A 344 -2.01 -1.14 7.43
N VAL A 345 -2.92 -0.94 6.47
CA VAL A 345 -4.17 -1.70 6.35
C VAL A 345 -4.37 -2.23 4.92
N LYS A 346 -4.92 -3.44 4.78
CA LYS A 346 -5.40 -3.98 3.51
C LYS A 346 -6.88 -4.36 3.63
N VAL A 347 -7.73 -3.75 2.80
CA VAL A 347 -9.15 -4.07 2.66
C VAL A 347 -9.33 -4.88 1.38
N ILE A 348 -9.77 -6.12 1.50
CA ILE A 348 -9.72 -7.09 0.41
C ILE A 348 -11.09 -7.76 0.24
N ASN A 349 -11.57 -7.93 -1.01
CA ASN A 349 -12.75 -8.75 -1.33
C ASN A 349 -14.00 -8.40 -0.50
N CYS A 350 -14.21 -7.12 -0.17
CA CYS A 350 -15.38 -6.67 0.59
C CYS A 350 -16.50 -6.20 -0.35
N HIS A 351 -17.75 -6.55 -0.04
CA HIS A 351 -18.88 -6.26 -0.92
C HIS A 351 -20.15 -5.86 -0.20
N ASP A 352 -20.98 -5.01 -0.82
CA ASP A 352 -22.25 -4.54 -0.25
C ASP A 352 -22.14 -4.00 1.19
N SER A 353 -21.04 -3.30 1.50
CA SER A 353 -20.66 -2.99 2.88
C SER A 353 -20.22 -1.54 3.04
N VAL A 354 -20.27 -1.05 4.29
CA VAL A 354 -19.66 0.24 4.64
C VAL A 354 -18.55 0.00 5.65
N ILE A 355 -17.33 0.37 5.29
CA ILE A 355 -16.13 0.11 6.08
C ILE A 355 -15.53 1.44 6.52
N TYR A 356 -15.40 1.62 7.83
CA TYR A 356 -14.84 2.79 8.47
C TYR A 356 -13.52 2.43 9.13
N ILE A 357 -12.43 3.02 8.66
CA ILE A 357 -11.09 2.87 9.24
C ILE A 357 -10.64 4.25 9.71
N LEU A 358 -10.95 4.59 10.96
CA LEU A 358 -10.74 5.92 11.55
C LEU A 358 -9.45 5.93 12.38
N ALA A 359 -8.32 5.81 11.69
CA ALA A 359 -6.99 5.70 12.30
C ALA A 359 -5.92 6.44 11.48
N PRO A 360 -4.82 6.88 12.11
CA PRO A 360 -3.63 7.35 11.40
C PRO A 360 -2.88 6.14 10.82
N LEU A 361 -2.64 6.17 9.50
CA LEU A 361 -1.98 5.10 8.77
C LEU A 361 -0.78 5.64 8.01
N ARG A 362 0.23 4.81 7.77
CA ARG A 362 1.29 5.05 6.79
C ARG A 362 0.82 4.62 5.40
N TYR A 363 0.28 3.41 5.28
CA TYR A 363 -0.17 2.86 3.98
C TYR A 363 -1.56 2.24 4.07
N ALA A 364 -2.31 2.31 2.97
CA ALA A 364 -3.57 1.59 2.84
C ALA A 364 -3.70 0.98 1.44
N THR A 365 -4.19 -0.26 1.37
CA THR A 365 -4.53 -0.91 0.10
C THR A 365 -5.99 -1.35 0.11
N ILE A 366 -6.73 -1.06 -0.95
CA ILE A 366 -8.08 -1.53 -1.19
C ILE A 366 -8.03 -2.38 -2.46
N TYR A 367 -8.44 -3.64 -2.38
CA TYR A 367 -8.34 -4.59 -3.48
C TYR A 367 -9.62 -5.40 -3.65
N GLY A 368 -10.12 -5.52 -4.88
CA GLY A 368 -11.20 -6.47 -5.20
C GLY A 368 -12.54 -6.17 -4.51
N CYS A 369 -12.78 -4.92 -4.10
CA CYS A 369 -14.02 -4.54 -3.41
C CYS A 369 -15.11 -4.13 -4.41
N SER A 370 -16.36 -4.45 -4.12
CA SER A 370 -17.49 -4.09 -4.98
C SER A 370 -18.63 -3.48 -4.16
N ASP A 371 -19.37 -2.53 -4.73
CA ASP A 371 -20.63 -2.08 -4.13
C ASP A 371 -20.47 -1.59 -2.67
N ALA A 372 -19.35 -0.94 -2.37
CA ALA A 372 -18.96 -0.62 -1.00
C ALA A 372 -18.62 0.87 -0.81
N THR A 373 -18.81 1.37 0.40
CA THR A 373 -18.29 2.68 0.81
C THR A 373 -17.18 2.47 1.81
N ILE A 374 -15.97 2.91 1.49
CA ILE A 374 -14.78 2.72 2.31
C ILE A 374 -14.25 4.09 2.74
N VAL A 375 -14.29 4.35 4.04
CA VAL A 375 -13.79 5.55 4.68
C VAL A 375 -12.44 5.23 5.31
N LEU A 376 -11.39 5.91 4.86
CA LEU A 376 -10.06 5.82 5.43
C LEU A 376 -9.74 7.11 6.20
N GLY A 377 -9.09 6.95 7.34
CA GLY A 377 -8.46 8.02 8.11
C GLY A 377 -7.27 8.64 7.36
N ALA A 378 -6.45 9.40 8.08
CA ALA A 378 -5.31 10.07 7.47
C ALA A 378 -4.21 9.07 7.12
N VAL A 379 -3.74 9.07 5.85
CA VAL A 379 -2.72 8.16 5.33
C VAL A 379 -1.45 8.92 4.90
N GLY A 380 -0.39 8.83 5.67
CA GLY A 380 0.82 9.67 5.52
C GLY A 380 1.74 9.36 4.34
N LYS A 381 1.74 8.13 3.81
CA LYS A 381 2.63 7.74 2.70
C LYS A 381 1.86 7.50 1.40
N ALA A 382 1.09 6.42 1.30
CA ALA A 382 0.38 6.10 0.06
C ALA A 382 -0.88 5.24 0.27
N VAL A 383 -1.91 5.54 -0.52
CA VAL A 383 -3.10 4.71 -0.71
C VAL A 383 -3.05 4.05 -2.08
N ARG A 384 -3.41 2.77 -2.18
CA ARG A 384 -3.54 2.04 -3.44
C ARG A 384 -4.93 1.41 -3.53
N VAL A 385 -5.65 1.67 -4.62
CA VAL A 385 -7.00 1.12 -4.85
C VAL A 385 -7.00 0.38 -6.16
N GLU A 386 -7.35 -0.91 -6.13
CA GLU A 386 -7.27 -1.77 -7.31
C GLU A 386 -8.43 -2.73 -7.49
N HIS A 387 -8.78 -3.00 -8.74
CA HIS A 387 -9.79 -4.00 -9.11
C HIS A 387 -11.12 -3.82 -8.36
N CYS A 388 -11.53 -2.57 -8.18
CA CYS A 388 -12.75 -2.20 -7.46
C CYS A 388 -13.86 -1.74 -8.41
N GLU A 389 -15.11 -2.06 -8.09
CA GLU A 389 -16.29 -1.72 -8.91
C GLU A 389 -17.41 -1.09 -8.08
N ARG A 390 -17.97 0.05 -8.52
CA ARG A 390 -19.04 0.77 -7.79
C ARG A 390 -18.67 1.04 -6.32
N VAL A 391 -17.42 1.41 -6.07
CA VAL A 391 -16.92 1.72 -4.73
C VAL A 391 -16.78 3.22 -4.53
N HIS A 392 -17.24 3.70 -3.38
CA HIS A 392 -16.98 5.06 -2.91
C HIS A 392 -15.80 5.03 -1.94
N VAL A 393 -14.68 5.67 -2.29
CA VAL A 393 -13.51 5.76 -1.41
C VAL A 393 -13.38 7.20 -0.90
N ILE A 394 -13.38 7.36 0.42
CA ILE A 394 -13.24 8.66 1.09
C ILE A 394 -11.92 8.61 1.87
N THR A 395 -10.92 9.41 1.48
CA THR A 395 -9.59 9.35 2.11
C THR A 395 -8.86 10.69 2.10
N ALA A 396 -8.14 10.95 3.19
CA ALA A 396 -7.14 11.99 3.29
C ALA A 396 -5.76 11.33 3.23
N ALA A 397 -4.95 11.61 2.21
CA ALA A 397 -3.72 10.86 1.97
C ALA A 397 -2.62 11.73 1.33
N LYS A 398 -1.35 11.42 1.59
CA LYS A 398 -0.25 12.13 0.91
C LYS A 398 -0.26 11.85 -0.59
N ARG A 399 -0.43 10.57 -0.95
CA ARG A 399 -0.47 10.05 -2.33
C ARG A 399 -1.57 9.00 -2.48
N ILE A 400 -2.20 8.92 -3.65
CA ILE A 400 -3.11 7.85 -4.02
C ILE A 400 -2.80 7.32 -5.43
N CYS A 401 -2.85 6.00 -5.60
CA CYS A 401 -2.78 5.30 -6.88
C CYS A 401 -4.07 4.48 -7.07
N ILE A 402 -4.74 4.67 -8.21
CA ILE A 402 -5.98 4.01 -8.58
C ILE A 402 -5.71 3.19 -9.84
N ALA A 403 -6.01 1.89 -9.81
CA ALA A 403 -5.81 1.05 -10.97
C ALA A 403 -6.93 0.03 -11.21
N ASN A 404 -7.26 -0.20 -12.48
CA ASN A 404 -8.25 -1.21 -12.89
C ASN A 404 -9.60 -1.08 -12.16
N CYS A 405 -10.08 0.15 -11.96
CA CYS A 405 -11.33 0.46 -11.25
C CYS A 405 -12.47 0.85 -12.20
N ARG A 406 -13.71 0.53 -11.82
CA ARG A 406 -14.90 0.81 -12.64
C ARG A 406 -16.02 1.47 -11.85
N GLU A 407 -16.56 2.55 -12.38
CA GLU A 407 -17.72 3.25 -11.81
C GLU A 407 -17.52 3.62 -10.33
N CYS A 408 -16.27 3.92 -9.95
CA CYS A 408 -15.90 4.31 -8.59
C CYS A 408 -15.86 5.83 -8.44
N VAL A 409 -16.19 6.30 -7.24
CA VAL A 409 -16.14 7.72 -6.87
C VAL A 409 -15.12 7.90 -5.75
N PHE A 410 -14.19 8.83 -5.93
CA PHE A 410 -13.09 9.09 -5.01
C PHE A 410 -13.24 10.50 -4.42
N PHE A 411 -13.46 10.59 -3.11
CA PHE A 411 -13.51 11.85 -2.36
C PHE A 411 -12.16 12.05 -1.66
N LEU A 412 -11.36 12.96 -2.19
CA LEU A 412 -9.92 13.02 -1.94
C LEU A 412 -9.49 14.32 -1.24
N GLY A 413 -8.72 14.15 -0.19
CA GLY A 413 -7.90 15.19 0.42
C GLY A 413 -6.43 14.82 0.24
N VAL A 414 -5.82 15.20 -0.88
CA VAL A 414 -4.49 14.70 -1.26
C VAL A 414 -3.46 15.79 -1.52
N ASN A 415 -2.27 15.63 -0.95
CA ASN A 415 -1.18 16.61 -1.09
C ASN A 415 -0.43 16.47 -2.41
N GLN A 416 -0.41 15.27 -3.00
CA GLN A 416 0.15 14.97 -4.31
C GLN A 416 -0.94 14.64 -5.34
N ARG A 417 -0.58 14.72 -6.63
CA ARG A 417 -1.48 14.40 -7.75
C ARG A 417 -1.93 12.93 -7.69
N PRO A 418 -3.24 12.62 -7.78
CA PRO A 418 -3.72 11.26 -7.92
C PRO A 418 -3.11 10.57 -9.15
N LEU A 419 -2.65 9.34 -8.99
CA LEU A 419 -2.16 8.53 -10.10
C LEU A 419 -3.25 7.56 -10.56
N ILE A 420 -3.57 7.57 -11.85
CA ILE A 420 -4.55 6.67 -12.48
C ILE A 420 -3.82 5.76 -13.47
N VAL A 421 -3.95 4.45 -13.31
CA VAL A 421 -3.18 3.44 -14.05
C VAL A 421 -4.09 2.32 -14.55
N GLY A 422 -3.82 1.78 -15.73
CA GLY A 422 -4.51 0.57 -16.18
C GLY A 422 -5.90 0.84 -16.75
N ASP A 423 -6.72 -0.21 -16.80
CA ASP A 423 -8.03 -0.19 -17.45
C ASP A 423 -9.11 0.33 -16.50
N ASN A 424 -9.25 1.65 -16.46
CA ASN A 424 -10.24 2.34 -15.64
C ASN A 424 -11.43 2.78 -16.48
N HIS A 425 -12.64 2.73 -15.90
CA HIS A 425 -13.85 3.12 -16.60
C HIS A 425 -14.77 3.97 -15.72
N LYS A 426 -15.22 5.13 -16.23
CA LYS A 426 -16.16 6.03 -15.53
C LYS A 426 -15.75 6.38 -14.10
N LEU A 427 -14.47 6.68 -13.89
CA LEU A 427 -14.01 7.14 -12.59
C LEU A 427 -14.42 8.59 -12.35
N GLN A 428 -14.81 8.87 -11.12
CA GLN A 428 -15.11 10.22 -10.66
C GLN A 428 -14.21 10.61 -9.49
N VAL A 429 -13.70 11.85 -9.52
CA VAL A 429 -12.95 12.45 -8.41
C VAL A 429 -13.69 13.69 -7.89
N ALA A 430 -13.65 13.87 -6.58
CA ALA A 430 -14.29 14.96 -5.86
C ALA A 430 -13.40 15.42 -4.69
N PRO A 431 -13.57 16.66 -4.21
CA PRO A 431 -12.90 17.08 -2.99
C PRO A 431 -13.36 16.24 -1.80
N TYR A 432 -12.50 16.07 -0.80
CA TYR A 432 -12.83 15.40 0.46
C TYR A 432 -14.12 15.98 1.07
N ASN A 433 -15.04 15.12 1.48
CA ASN A 433 -16.42 15.51 1.80
C ASN A 433 -16.89 15.06 3.19
N SER A 434 -15.97 14.70 4.08
CA SER A 434 -16.31 14.10 5.38
C SER A 434 -15.41 14.67 6.47
N PHE A 435 -15.69 14.34 7.73
CA PHE A 435 -14.72 14.43 8.82
C PHE A 435 -15.14 13.51 9.97
N TYR A 436 -14.19 13.18 10.83
CA TYR A 436 -14.44 12.59 12.14
C TYR A 436 -13.65 13.38 13.18
N SER A 437 -14.02 13.25 14.45
CA SER A 437 -13.53 14.13 15.52
C SER A 437 -12.00 14.20 15.65
N GLN A 438 -11.29 13.10 15.44
CA GLN A 438 -9.83 13.00 15.58
C GLN A 438 -9.06 13.23 14.26
N LEU A 439 -9.72 13.67 13.19
CA LEU A 439 -9.12 13.72 11.86
C LEU A 439 -7.91 14.66 11.79
N GLU A 440 -7.99 15.88 12.33
CA GLU A 440 -6.86 16.83 12.29
C GLU A 440 -5.64 16.36 13.08
N GLU A 441 -5.86 15.69 14.22
CA GLU A 441 -4.79 15.09 15.01
C GLU A 441 -4.09 13.98 14.21
N HIS A 442 -4.86 13.09 13.60
CA HIS A 442 -4.33 12.03 12.75
C HIS A 442 -3.61 12.59 11.50
N MET A 443 -4.13 13.67 10.89
CA MET A 443 -3.47 14.36 9.78
C MET A 443 -2.12 14.95 10.20
N THR A 444 -2.06 15.60 11.36
CA THR A 444 -0.82 16.17 11.90
C THR A 444 0.20 15.07 12.21
N GLN A 445 -0.24 13.95 12.80
CA GLN A 445 0.62 12.81 13.11
C GLN A 445 1.28 12.19 11.88
N VAL A 446 0.57 12.15 10.75
CA VAL A 446 1.05 11.48 9.52
C VAL A 446 1.53 12.48 8.45
N GLY A 447 1.54 13.78 8.75
CA GLY A 447 2.11 14.83 7.89
C GLY A 447 1.23 15.25 6.70
N ILE A 448 -0.10 15.23 6.86
CA ILE A 448 -1.06 15.69 5.84
C ILE A 448 -1.43 17.15 6.10
N GLU A 449 -1.20 18.01 5.12
CA GLU A 449 -1.57 19.43 5.19
C GLU A 449 -2.94 19.66 4.54
N ALA A 450 -3.90 20.19 5.30
CA ALA A 450 -5.27 20.42 4.81
C ALA A 450 -5.37 21.54 3.77
N THR A 451 -4.44 22.50 3.79
CA THR A 451 -4.38 23.64 2.87
C THR A 451 -4.01 23.24 1.44
N MET A 452 -3.33 22.10 1.28
CA MET A 452 -2.88 21.58 -0.01
C MET A 452 -3.77 20.42 -0.42
N ASN A 453 -4.62 20.63 -1.43
CA ASN A 453 -5.47 19.57 -1.96
C ASN A 453 -5.46 19.55 -3.50
N ARG A 454 -4.78 18.57 -4.09
CA ARG A 454 -4.56 18.40 -5.55
C ARG A 454 -5.44 17.30 -6.16
N TRP A 455 -6.60 17.06 -5.58
CA TRP A 455 -7.56 16.02 -5.98
C TRP A 455 -7.99 16.09 -7.45
N ASP A 456 -7.96 17.27 -8.07
CA ASP A 456 -8.45 17.53 -9.43
C ASP A 456 -7.35 17.55 -10.51
N GLU A 457 -6.10 17.26 -10.11
CA GLU A 457 -4.90 17.28 -10.95
C GLU A 457 -4.36 15.85 -11.20
N ALA A 458 -5.24 14.92 -11.57
CA ALA A 458 -4.86 13.52 -11.78
C ALA A 458 -3.87 13.32 -12.95
N ILE A 459 -2.90 12.42 -12.75
CA ILE A 459 -1.97 11.95 -13.79
C ILE A 459 -2.46 10.59 -14.26
N ALA A 460 -2.81 10.46 -15.54
CA ALA A 460 -3.16 9.18 -16.15
C ALA A 460 -1.93 8.57 -16.85
N LEU A 461 -1.54 7.36 -16.45
CA LEU A 461 -0.53 6.54 -17.12
C LEU A 461 -1.24 5.35 -17.78
N GLY A 462 -0.76 4.92 -18.95
CA GLY A 462 -1.44 4.07 -19.93
C GLY A 462 -2.22 2.84 -19.42
N VAL A 463 -3.04 2.27 -20.31
CA VAL A 463 -3.96 1.15 -20.01
C VAL A 463 -3.26 -0.16 -19.64
N VAL A 464 -1.98 -0.30 -19.95
CA VAL A 464 -1.18 -1.51 -19.75
C VAL A 464 -0.31 -1.33 -18.50
N ASP A 465 -0.52 -2.14 -17.46
CA ASP A 465 0.39 -2.23 -16.32
C ASP A 465 1.50 -3.26 -16.62
N PRO A 466 2.75 -2.83 -16.86
CA PRO A 466 3.85 -3.74 -17.20
C PRO A 466 4.31 -4.63 -16.02
N HIS A 467 3.85 -4.35 -14.79
CA HIS A 467 4.13 -5.17 -13.61
C HIS A 467 3.10 -6.30 -13.42
N ASP A 468 1.99 -6.26 -14.16
CA ASP A 468 1.02 -7.33 -14.19
C ASP A 468 1.58 -8.54 -14.97
N SER A 469 1.39 -9.73 -14.41
CA SER A 469 1.85 -10.98 -15.02
C SER A 469 0.87 -11.51 -16.08
N LEU A 470 -0.32 -10.90 -16.22
CA LEU A 470 -1.29 -11.28 -17.24
C LEU A 470 -0.83 -10.85 -18.64
N SER A 471 -0.85 -11.81 -19.57
CA SER A 471 -0.68 -11.52 -20.99
C SER A 471 -1.85 -10.68 -21.49
N HIS A 472 -1.56 -9.45 -21.92
CA HIS A 472 -2.58 -8.58 -22.49
C HIS A 472 -3.12 -9.14 -23.81
N PRO A 473 -4.43 -8.95 -24.06
CA PRO A 473 -4.99 -9.21 -25.36
C PRO A 473 -4.29 -8.38 -26.43
N ALA A 474 -4.02 -9.01 -27.56
CA ALA A 474 -3.11 -8.57 -28.61
C ALA A 474 -3.30 -7.10 -29.04
N GLY A 475 -2.20 -6.35 -29.03
CA GLY A 475 -1.97 -5.28 -30.00
C GLY A 475 -2.55 -3.90 -29.72
N VAL A 476 -3.00 -3.57 -28.50
CA VAL A 476 -3.44 -2.21 -28.15
C VAL A 476 -2.39 -1.54 -27.26
N SER A 477 -1.24 -1.18 -27.83
CA SER A 477 -0.08 -0.66 -27.09
C SER A 477 -0.17 0.82 -26.69
N ASP A 478 -1.10 1.61 -27.22
CA ASP A 478 -0.99 3.07 -27.15
C ASP A 478 -2.31 3.83 -26.94
N VAL A 479 -3.24 3.29 -26.14
CA VAL A 479 -4.41 4.07 -25.69
C VAL A 479 -4.07 4.69 -24.32
N GLN A 480 -4.14 6.02 -24.23
CA GLN A 480 -4.03 6.72 -22.94
C GLN A 480 -5.13 6.23 -22.00
N ALA A 481 -4.80 5.94 -20.75
CA ALA A 481 -5.80 5.55 -19.75
C ALA A 481 -6.88 6.64 -19.63
N GLU A 482 -8.14 6.22 -19.45
CA GLU A 482 -9.24 7.14 -19.21
C GLU A 482 -8.95 7.91 -17.91
N SER A 483 -8.76 9.23 -18.02
CA SER A 483 -8.60 10.08 -16.84
C SER A 483 -9.91 10.13 -16.07
N ALA A 484 -9.84 10.27 -14.74
CA ALA A 484 -11.03 10.48 -13.93
C ALA A 484 -11.71 11.81 -14.28
N THR A 485 -13.03 11.79 -14.27
CA THR A 485 -13.88 12.97 -14.45
C THR A 485 -14.18 13.62 -13.10
N ARG A 486 -14.44 14.93 -13.07
CA ARG A 486 -14.82 15.60 -11.83
C ARG A 486 -16.29 15.30 -11.52
N LEU A 487 -16.60 14.98 -10.27
CA LEU A 487 -17.98 14.82 -9.82
C LEU A 487 -18.74 16.14 -9.99
N ASP A 488 -19.97 16.08 -10.50
CA ASP A 488 -20.82 17.26 -10.66
C ASP A 488 -21.06 17.93 -9.28
N PRO A 489 -20.83 19.25 -9.15
CA PRO A 489 -21.12 19.98 -7.91
C PRO A 489 -22.54 19.80 -7.38
N ASP A 490 -23.54 19.58 -8.25
CA ASP A 490 -24.93 19.37 -7.82
C ASP A 490 -25.15 17.98 -7.19
N GLN A 491 -24.28 17.01 -7.50
CA GLN A 491 -24.28 15.67 -6.91
C GLN A 491 -23.42 15.56 -5.64
N PHE A 492 -22.65 16.60 -5.33
CA PHE A 492 -21.75 16.60 -4.18
C PHE A 492 -22.50 16.76 -2.86
N THR A 493 -22.38 15.77 -1.98
CA THR A 493 -22.96 15.78 -0.64
C THR A 493 -21.91 15.45 0.42
N ASN A 494 -21.99 16.11 1.58
CA ASN A 494 -21.15 15.74 2.71
C ASN A 494 -21.52 14.35 3.21
N PHE A 495 -20.51 13.50 3.38
CA PHE A 495 -20.67 12.19 3.96
C PHE A 495 -20.61 12.28 5.49
N LEU A 496 -21.57 11.66 6.17
CA LEU A 496 -21.66 11.69 7.62
C LEU A 496 -21.16 10.37 8.19
N ILE A 497 -20.09 10.44 8.99
CA ILE A 497 -19.60 9.29 9.75
C ILE A 497 -20.45 9.17 11.02
N PRO A 498 -21.13 8.03 11.27
CA PRO A 498 -21.98 7.88 12.45
C PRO A 498 -21.17 8.01 13.74
N ASN A 499 -21.72 8.71 14.72
CA ASN A 499 -21.11 8.81 16.05
C ASN A 499 -21.46 7.57 16.88
N TRP A 500 -20.65 6.51 16.74
CA TRP A 500 -20.89 5.23 17.43
C TRP A 500 -20.69 5.27 18.95
N PHE A 501 -19.94 6.25 19.46
CA PHE A 501 -19.43 6.17 20.83
C PHE A 501 -20.11 7.11 21.82
N GLY A 502 -21.09 7.92 21.41
CA GLY A 502 -22.04 8.61 22.30
C GLY A 502 -21.48 9.54 23.39
N GLY A 503 -20.16 9.63 23.57
CA GLY A 503 -19.48 10.50 24.52
C GLY A 503 -19.03 11.80 23.86
N GLU A 504 -18.68 12.78 24.69
CA GLU A 504 -17.97 13.99 24.23
C GLU A 504 -16.81 13.55 23.33
N SER A 505 -16.94 13.82 22.04
CA SER A 505 -15.91 13.47 21.08
C SER A 505 -14.65 14.23 21.46
N CYS A 506 -13.66 13.54 22.02
CA CYS A 506 -12.40 14.10 22.53
C CYS A 506 -11.54 14.75 21.41
N GLY A 507 -11.98 14.69 20.16
CA GLY A 507 -11.23 15.21 19.02
C GLY A 507 -11.53 16.67 18.72
N SER A 508 -10.53 17.39 18.21
CA SER A 508 -10.60 18.83 17.92
C SER A 508 -11.46 19.19 16.70
N THR A 509 -11.68 18.23 15.80
CA THR A 509 -12.23 18.49 14.46
C THR A 509 -13.74 18.64 14.50
N LYS A 510 -14.22 19.83 14.12
CA LYS A 510 -15.65 20.20 14.13
C LYS A 510 -16.28 20.26 12.75
N ASP A 511 -15.46 20.39 11.73
CA ASP A 511 -15.85 20.57 10.34
C ASP A 511 -14.79 19.95 9.41
N ASN A 512 -15.09 19.90 8.11
CA ASN A 512 -14.17 19.36 7.13
C ASN A 512 -12.91 20.24 7.04
N PRO A 513 -11.72 19.72 7.36
CA PRO A 513 -10.50 20.53 7.39
C PRO A 513 -10.04 20.95 5.98
N PHE A 514 -10.49 20.25 4.93
CA PHE A 514 -10.15 20.60 3.56
C PHE A 514 -11.07 21.69 3.02
N PRO A 515 -10.53 22.84 2.58
CA PRO A 515 -11.34 23.89 2.00
C PRO A 515 -11.97 23.41 0.69
N LEU A 516 -13.29 23.60 0.57
CA LEU A 516 -14.02 23.25 -0.64
C LEU A 516 -13.81 24.34 -1.72
N PRO A 517 -13.65 23.95 -3.01
CA PRO A 517 -13.62 24.92 -4.10
C PRO A 517 -14.93 25.69 -4.23
N ASP A 518 -14.85 26.93 -4.72
CA ASP A 518 -16.00 27.86 -4.81
C ASP A 518 -17.22 27.27 -5.51
N VAL A 519 -17.01 26.47 -6.56
CA VAL A 519 -18.10 25.82 -7.32
C VAL A 519 -18.88 24.82 -6.48
N TYR A 520 -18.19 24.02 -5.65
CA TYR A 520 -18.82 23.05 -4.75
C TYR A 520 -19.46 23.76 -3.56
N MET A 521 -18.80 24.80 -3.01
CA MET A 521 -19.32 25.65 -1.95
C MET A 521 -20.64 26.32 -2.36
N ALA A 522 -20.67 26.95 -3.53
CA ALA A 522 -21.85 27.64 -4.04
C ALA A 522 -23.01 26.66 -4.29
N SER A 523 -22.71 25.47 -4.82
CA SER A 523 -23.70 24.40 -4.98
C SER A 523 -24.27 23.95 -3.63
N GLN A 524 -23.41 23.68 -2.64
CA GLN A 524 -23.86 23.31 -1.29
C GLN A 524 -24.73 24.39 -0.65
N GLN A 525 -24.33 25.66 -0.75
CA GLN A 525 -25.10 26.78 -0.21
C GLN A 525 -26.47 26.90 -0.89
N ARG A 526 -26.51 26.79 -2.22
CA ARG A 526 -27.77 26.78 -2.98
C ARG A 526 -28.67 25.63 -2.54
N ASN A 527 -28.14 24.42 -2.42
CA ASN A 527 -28.90 23.25 -1.98
C ASN A 527 -29.40 23.43 -0.54
N HIS A 528 -28.60 24.01 0.35
CA HIS A 528 -29.00 24.31 1.72
C HIS A 528 -30.12 25.37 1.78
N SER A 529 -30.01 26.44 1.00
CA SER A 529 -31.06 27.46 0.86
C SER A 529 -32.36 26.87 0.31
N ASN A 530 -32.29 26.08 -0.77
CA ASN A 530 -33.44 25.41 -1.35
C ASN A 530 -34.12 24.46 -0.34
N LEU A 531 -33.34 23.70 0.43
CA LEU A 531 -33.88 22.85 1.50
C LEU A 531 -34.53 23.67 2.62
N GLY A 532 -33.98 24.84 2.96
CA GLY A 532 -34.56 25.78 3.91
C GLY A 532 -35.92 26.31 3.43
N GLU A 533 -35.99 26.74 2.18
CA GLU A 533 -37.22 27.22 1.54
C GLU A 533 -38.28 26.12 1.48
N ILE A 534 -37.92 24.90 1.04
CA ILE A 534 -38.84 23.76 1.01
C ILE A 534 -39.37 23.44 2.42
N LYS A 535 -38.51 23.43 3.44
CA LYS A 535 -38.93 23.21 4.84
C LYS A 535 -39.86 24.31 5.34
N GLN A 536 -39.62 25.56 4.95
CA GLN A 536 -40.49 26.68 5.30
C GLN A 536 -41.85 26.56 4.60
N ILE A 537 -41.86 26.28 3.30
CA ILE A 537 -43.09 26.05 2.52
C ILE A 537 -43.91 24.92 3.15
N LEU A 538 -43.28 23.80 3.51
CA LEU A 538 -43.94 22.66 4.17
C LEU A 538 -44.52 23.01 5.56
N ARG A 539 -43.89 23.96 6.28
CA ARG A 539 -44.38 24.42 7.60
C ARG A 539 -45.53 25.42 7.45
N GLU A 540 -45.47 26.29 6.46
CA GLU A 540 -46.47 27.34 6.21
C GLU A 540 -47.72 26.81 5.50
N THR A 541 -47.61 25.71 4.75
CA THR A 541 -48.77 25.08 4.12
C THR A 541 -49.70 24.48 5.18
N GLN A 542 -50.86 25.10 5.34
CA GLN A 542 -51.97 24.61 6.16
C GLN A 542 -52.65 23.42 5.48
N LEU A 543 -52.04 22.24 5.61
CA LEU A 543 -52.62 20.98 5.12
C LEU A 543 -53.53 20.35 6.18
N GLU A 544 -54.66 19.80 5.74
CA GLU A 544 -55.50 18.91 6.55
C GLU A 544 -54.70 17.68 7.02
N GLU A 545 -55.04 17.15 8.19
CA GLU A 545 -54.31 16.02 8.82
C GLU A 545 -54.30 14.74 7.96
N SER A 546 -55.33 14.55 7.13
CA SER A 546 -55.40 13.47 6.14
C SER A 546 -54.34 13.62 5.05
N ARG A 547 -54.22 14.82 4.47
CA ARG A 547 -53.25 15.14 3.41
C ARG A 547 -51.81 15.17 3.91
N LYS A 548 -51.59 15.58 5.16
CA LYS A 548 -50.27 15.49 5.81
C LYS A 548 -49.78 14.04 5.90
N ARG A 549 -50.67 13.11 6.29
CA ARG A 549 -50.35 11.68 6.33
C ARG A 549 -50.07 11.11 4.94
N GLU A 550 -50.85 11.51 3.94
CA GLU A 550 -50.63 11.10 2.55
C GLU A 550 -49.26 11.59 2.02
N LEU A 551 -48.94 12.87 2.21
CA LEU A 551 -47.65 13.44 1.81
C LEU A 551 -46.48 12.75 2.50
N SER A 552 -46.59 12.49 3.81
CA SER A 552 -45.57 11.77 4.57
C SER A 552 -45.35 10.37 4.02
N SER A 553 -46.42 9.62 3.74
CA SER A 553 -46.35 8.28 3.13
C SER A 553 -45.62 8.31 1.78
N VAL A 554 -45.94 9.28 0.93
CA VAL A 554 -45.30 9.45 -0.38
C VAL A 554 -43.82 9.79 -0.24
N LEU A 555 -43.47 10.72 0.66
CA LEU A 555 -42.07 11.06 0.95
C LEU A 555 -41.28 9.85 1.47
N HIS A 556 -41.89 9.02 2.32
CA HIS A 556 -41.27 7.79 2.82
C HIS A 556 -40.99 6.79 1.69
N VAL A 557 -41.90 6.62 0.73
CA VAL A 557 -41.68 5.75 -0.44
C VAL A 557 -40.53 6.27 -1.30
N TYR A 558 -40.56 7.56 -1.67
CA TYR A 558 -39.48 8.15 -2.47
C TYR A 558 -38.12 8.12 -1.75
N PHE A 559 -38.10 8.34 -0.43
CA PHE A 559 -36.89 8.23 0.36
C PHE A 559 -36.34 6.79 0.38
N LYS A 560 -37.23 5.80 0.50
CA LYS A 560 -36.85 4.39 0.43
C LYS A 560 -36.27 4.05 -0.95
N ASP A 561 -36.95 4.43 -2.03
CA ASP A 561 -36.49 4.18 -3.40
C ASP A 561 -35.13 4.84 -3.65
N TRP A 562 -34.95 6.07 -3.15
CA TRP A 562 -33.67 6.77 -3.18
C TRP A 562 -32.56 6.02 -2.43
N LEU A 563 -32.83 5.49 -1.23
CA LEU A 563 -31.84 4.73 -0.45
C LEU A 563 -31.34 3.47 -1.18
N TYR A 564 -32.21 2.77 -1.90
CA TYR A 564 -31.83 1.60 -2.70
C TYR A 564 -31.10 2.01 -3.98
N ALA A 565 -31.60 3.01 -4.69
CA ALA A 565 -30.98 3.48 -5.94
C ALA A 565 -29.58 4.07 -5.73
N SER A 566 -29.33 4.75 -4.60
CA SER A 566 -28.03 5.32 -4.28
C SER A 566 -27.07 4.36 -3.55
N GLY A 567 -27.56 3.18 -3.13
CA GLY A 567 -26.80 2.26 -2.29
C GLY A 567 -26.62 2.71 -0.83
N ASN A 568 -27.20 3.86 -0.42
CA ASN A 568 -27.12 4.37 0.94
C ASN A 568 -27.83 3.49 1.97
N VAL A 569 -28.69 2.56 1.53
CA VAL A 569 -29.29 1.53 2.38
C VAL A 569 -28.25 0.77 3.21
N ARG A 570 -27.02 0.61 2.69
CA ARG A 570 -25.91 -0.07 3.38
C ARG A 570 -25.49 0.64 4.67
N GLN A 571 -25.65 1.96 4.74
CA GLN A 571 -25.39 2.73 5.96
C GLN A 571 -26.38 2.39 7.09
N LEU A 572 -27.54 1.81 6.76
CA LEU A 572 -28.52 1.36 7.76
C LEU A 572 -28.18 0.00 8.36
N TYR A 573 -27.25 -0.77 7.77
CA TYR A 573 -26.79 -2.03 8.39
C TYR A 573 -26.17 -1.79 9.77
N CYS A 574 -25.63 -0.59 10.00
CA CYS A 574 -25.17 -0.12 11.30
C CYS A 574 -26.25 -0.15 12.39
N LEU A 575 -27.52 0.02 12.01
CA LEU A 575 -28.67 0.15 12.92
C LEU A 575 -29.42 -1.17 13.13
N GLN A 576 -29.08 -2.22 12.37
CA GLN A 576 -29.75 -3.53 12.47
C GLN A 576 -29.10 -4.46 13.51
N GLY A 577 -28.00 -4.02 14.14
CA GLY A 577 -27.25 -4.78 15.14
C GLY A 577 -27.61 -4.48 16.59
N ASP A 578 -28.63 -3.65 16.84
CA ASP A 578 -29.16 -3.35 18.19
C ASP A 578 -30.42 -4.15 18.52
#